data_AF-A0A2I1GZU5-F1
#
_entry.id   AF-A0A2I1GZU5-F1
#
_cell.length_a   1.000
_cell.length_b   1.000
_cell.length_c   1.000
_cell.angle_alpha   90.00
_cell.angle_beta   90.00
_cell.angle_gamma   90.00
#
_symmetry.space_group_name_H-M   'P 1'
#
loop_
_entity.id
_entity.type
_entity.pdbx_description
1 polymer ?
#
loop_
_entity_poly.entity_id
_entity_poly.type
_entity_poly.pdbx_seq_one_letter_code
_entity_poly.pdbx_strand_id
1 'polypeptide(L)'
;MELMLQRAPRIYRLLEVANFDWRLLDSFEELSACFFKSGVKTAINFEIWINLVRTGKLISYDEELKTQERNRENKRIKIEIIKEYFDISGVNFDEMVGNE
;
A
#
# COMPACT_ATOMS: atom_id res chain seq x y z
N MET A 1 19.76 -7.81 2.80
CA MET A 1 18.54 -8.63 2.99
C MET A 1 17.30 -7.75 3.24
N GLU A 2 17.39 -6.69 4.05
CA GLU A 2 16.28 -5.74 4.32
C GLU A 2 15.65 -5.13 3.06
N LEU A 3 16.45 -4.75 2.06
CA LEU A 3 15.93 -4.17 0.82
C LEU A 3 15.09 -5.17 -0.01
N MET A 4 15.29 -6.47 0.10
CA MET A 4 14.45 -7.46 -0.61
C MET A 4 13.11 -7.63 0.11
N LEU A 5 13.13 -7.67 1.44
CA LEU A 5 11.93 -7.73 2.29
C LEU A 5 11.02 -6.52 2.11
N GLN A 6 11.57 -5.31 1.99
CA GLN A 6 10.79 -4.09 1.74
C GLN A 6 10.09 -4.09 0.37
N ARG A 7 10.59 -4.87 -0.59
CA ARG A 7 10.10 -4.90 -1.98
C ARG A 7 9.17 -6.07 -2.26
N ALA A 8 9.27 -7.14 -1.48
CA ALA A 8 8.43 -8.34 -1.61
C ALA A 8 6.91 -8.05 -1.62
N PRO A 9 6.35 -7.15 -0.79
CA PRO A 9 4.92 -6.84 -0.83
C PRO A 9 4.48 -6.20 -2.15
N ARG A 10 5.35 -5.38 -2.77
CA ARG A 10 5.06 -4.72 -4.04
C ARG A 10 5.13 -5.72 -5.20
N ILE A 11 6.14 -6.59 -5.22
CA ILE A 11 6.25 -7.69 -6.19
C ILE A 11 5.04 -8.62 -6.08
N TYR A 12 4.64 -8.97 -4.86
CA TYR A 12 3.47 -9.83 -4.63
C TYR A 12 2.17 -9.21 -5.17
N ARG A 13 1.91 -7.92 -4.90
CA ARG A 13 0.75 -7.21 -5.45
C ARG A 13 0.75 -7.17 -6.97
N LEU A 14 1.93 -7.01 -7.58
CA LEU A 14 2.10 -7.00 -9.02
C LEU A 14 1.70 -8.35 -9.63
N LEU A 15 2.20 -9.44 -9.04
CA LEU A 15 1.89 -10.80 -9.43
C LEU A 15 0.41 -11.11 -9.22
N GLU A 16 -0.18 -10.73 -8.09
CA GLU A 16 -1.59 -10.95 -7.81
C GLU A 16 -2.49 -10.34 -8.90
N VAL A 17 -2.17 -9.13 -9.36
CA VAL A 17 -2.91 -8.48 -10.45
C VAL A 17 -2.64 -9.15 -11.80
N ALA A 18 -1.43 -9.64 -12.03
CA ALA A 18 -1.05 -10.38 -13.22
C ALA A 18 -1.48 -11.87 -13.19
N ASN A 19 -2.35 -12.29 -12.27
CA ASN A 19 -2.72 -13.70 -12.06
C ASN A 19 -1.50 -14.63 -11.89
N PHE A 20 -0.51 -14.14 -11.14
CA PHE A 20 0.77 -14.77 -10.89
C PHE A 20 1.58 -15.10 -12.16
N ASP A 21 1.37 -14.35 -13.25
CA ASP A 21 2.22 -14.45 -14.44
C ASP A 21 3.58 -13.78 -14.21
N TRP A 22 4.57 -14.61 -13.86
CA TRP A 22 5.93 -14.18 -13.58
C TRP A 22 6.64 -13.57 -14.79
N ARG A 23 6.22 -13.89 -16.02
CA ARG A 23 6.79 -13.31 -17.25
C ARG A 23 6.61 -11.80 -17.30
N LEU A 24 5.62 -11.29 -16.58
CA LEU A 24 5.37 -9.86 -16.46
C LEU A 24 6.49 -9.14 -15.71
N LEU A 25 7.21 -9.81 -14.80
CA LEU A 25 8.41 -9.26 -14.15
C LEU A 25 9.60 -9.20 -15.12
N ASP A 26 9.75 -10.21 -15.98
CA ASP A 26 10.82 -10.27 -16.97
C ASP A 26 10.65 -9.26 -18.12
N SER A 27 9.40 -8.84 -18.37
CA SER A 27 9.03 -7.92 -19.44
C SER A 27 9.51 -6.47 -19.24
N PHE A 28 9.94 -6.10 -18.03
CA PHE A 28 10.38 -4.74 -17.74
C PHE A 28 11.81 -4.76 -17.16
N GLU A 29 12.81 -4.51 -18.01
CA GLU A 29 14.22 -4.29 -17.57
C GLU A 29 14.32 -3.20 -16.47
N GLU A 30 13.38 -2.24 -16.47
CA GLU A 30 13.30 -1.14 -15.50
C GLU A 30 12.67 -1.53 -14.15
N LEU A 31 11.91 -2.65 -14.08
CA LEU A 31 11.47 -3.29 -12.81
C LEU A 31 12.63 -3.88 -12.00
N SER A 32 13.88 -3.47 -12.29
CA SER A 32 14.98 -3.61 -11.36
C SER A 32 14.55 -3.17 -9.95
N ALA A 33 15.21 -3.73 -8.94
CA ALA A 33 15.20 -3.30 -7.54
C ALA A 33 14.92 -1.80 -7.26
N CYS A 34 15.38 -0.90 -8.14
CA CYS A 34 15.18 0.54 -8.07
C CYS A 34 13.72 0.99 -8.19
N PHE A 35 12.87 0.27 -8.93
CA PHE A 35 11.43 0.57 -9.09
C PHE A 35 10.65 0.45 -7.78
N PHE A 36 11.19 -0.33 -6.84
CA PHE A 36 10.62 -0.50 -5.51
C PHE A 36 11.31 0.34 -4.43
N LYS A 37 12.14 1.33 -4.80
CA LYS A 37 12.71 2.27 -3.82
C LYS A 37 11.60 3.06 -3.11
N SER A 38 11.85 3.40 -1.86
CA SER A 38 10.93 4.09 -0.95
C SER A 38 10.93 5.62 -1.15
N GLY A 39 10.98 6.10 -2.39
CA GLY A 39 10.74 7.53 -2.68
C GLY A 39 9.24 7.80 -2.69
N VAL A 40 8.79 8.94 -2.14
CA VAL A 40 7.35 9.33 -2.16
C VAL A 40 6.78 9.29 -3.57
N LYS A 41 7.54 9.80 -4.55
CA LYS A 41 7.19 9.73 -5.99
C LYS A 41 7.17 8.30 -6.52
N THR A 42 8.11 7.45 -6.10
CA THR A 42 8.19 6.04 -6.51
C THR A 42 7.04 5.20 -5.97
N ALA A 43 6.59 5.47 -4.74
CA ALA A 43 5.43 4.79 -4.15
C ALA A 43 4.12 5.16 -4.88
N ILE A 44 3.92 6.45 -5.17
CA ILE A 44 2.74 6.91 -5.91
C ILE A 44 2.75 6.36 -7.35
N ASN A 45 3.88 6.43 -8.05
CA ASN A 45 4.01 5.88 -9.39
C ASN A 45 3.73 4.37 -9.43
N PHE A 46 4.13 3.63 -8.39
CA PHE A 46 3.82 2.22 -8.25
C PHE A 46 2.32 1.96 -8.13
N GLU A 47 1.60 2.74 -7.32
CA GLU A 47 0.14 2.59 -7.16
C GLU A 47 -0.62 3.01 -8.43
N ILE A 48 -0.17 4.04 -9.15
CA ILE A 48 -0.71 4.39 -10.48
C ILE A 48 -0.58 3.22 -11.45
N TRP A 49 0.59 2.58 -11.48
CA TRP A 49 0.84 1.42 -12.33
C TRP A 49 -0.07 0.24 -11.94
N ILE A 50 -0.21 -0.06 -10.65
CA ILE A 50 -1.13 -1.10 -10.18
C ILE A 50 -2.57 -0.79 -10.60
N ASN A 51 -2.99 0.46 -10.50
CA ASN A 51 -4.32 0.89 -10.93
C ASN A 51 -4.51 0.68 -12.44
N LEU A 52 -3.51 1.04 -13.25
CA LEU A 52 -3.52 0.81 -14.70
C LEU A 52 -3.69 -0.67 -15.03
N VAL A 53 -2.90 -1.56 -14.41
CA VAL A 53 -3.01 -3.00 -14.70
C VAL A 53 -4.36 -3.56 -14.21
N ARG A 54 -4.85 -3.12 -13.06
CA ARG A 54 -6.14 -3.60 -12.50
C ARG A 54 -7.36 -3.14 -13.30
N THR A 55 -7.35 -1.89 -13.78
CA THR A 55 -8.55 -1.23 -14.30
C THR A 55 -8.48 -0.91 -15.79
N GLY A 56 -7.30 -1.01 -16.39
CA GLY A 56 -7.01 -0.52 -17.73
C GLY A 56 -6.99 1.00 -17.85
N LYS A 57 -7.09 1.75 -16.73
CA LYS A 57 -7.16 3.21 -16.72
C LYS A 57 -5.91 3.82 -16.09
N LEU A 58 -5.30 4.75 -16.82
CA LEU A 58 -4.22 5.56 -16.29
C LEU A 58 -4.81 6.74 -15.50
N ILE A 59 -4.39 6.89 -14.25
CA ILE A 59 -4.71 8.04 -13.41
C ILE A 59 -3.48 8.95 -13.27
N SER A 60 -3.71 10.23 -13.04
CA SER A 60 -2.64 11.20 -12.82
C SER A 60 -2.01 11.06 -11.43
N TYR A 61 -0.82 11.64 -11.28
CA TYR A 61 -0.10 11.69 -10.00
C TYR A 61 -0.91 12.40 -8.91
N ASP A 62 -1.57 13.51 -9.23
CA ASP A 62 -2.35 14.28 -8.27
C ASP A 62 -3.62 13.56 -7.84
N GLU A 63 -4.23 12.77 -8.73
CA GLU A 63 -5.38 11.91 -8.40
C GLU A 63 -5.00 10.80 -7.43
N GLU A 64 -3.87 10.13 -7.66
CA GLU A 64 -3.38 9.10 -6.74
C GLU A 64 -2.95 9.73 -5.40
N LEU A 65 -2.30 10.90 -5.42
CA LEU A 65 -1.93 11.61 -4.20
C LEU A 65 -3.16 11.91 -3.33
N LYS A 66 -4.23 12.46 -3.91
CA LYS A 66 -5.51 12.70 -3.21
C LYS A 66 -6.12 11.41 -2.66
N THR A 67 -6.01 10.31 -3.40
CA THR A 67 -6.49 8.99 -2.97
C THR A 67 -5.74 8.50 -1.74
N GLN A 68 -4.41 8.63 -1.73
CA GLN A 68 -3.56 8.29 -0.59
C GLN A 68 -3.85 9.15 0.64
N GLU A 69 -4.03 10.46 0.46
CA GLU A 69 -4.38 11.38 1.54
C GLU A 69 -5.73 11.02 2.16
N ARG A 70 -6.75 10.79 1.34
CA ARG A 70 -8.06 10.33 1.80
C ARG A 70 -7.99 9.01 2.55
N ASN A 71 -7.18 8.06 2.08
CA ASN A 71 -7.01 6.77 2.74
C ASN A 71 -6.32 6.91 4.12
N ARG A 72 -5.36 7.83 4.25
CA ARG A 72 -4.72 8.15 5.54
C ARG A 72 -5.71 8.77 6.52
N GLU A 73 -6.53 9.70 6.04
CA GLU A 73 -7.54 10.35 6.86
C GLU A 73 -8.61 9.36 7.33
N ASN A 74 -9.12 8.53 6.43
CA ASN A 74 -10.05 7.45 6.77
C ASN A 74 -9.45 6.48 7.81
N LYS A 75 -8.15 6.20 7.74
CA LYS A 75 -7.47 5.36 8.74
C LYS A 75 -7.41 6.04 10.10
N ARG A 76 -7.16 7.35 10.15
CA ARG A 76 -7.19 8.13 11.40
C ARG A 76 -8.57 8.12 12.04
N ILE A 77 -9.60 8.44 11.25
CA ILE A 77 -11.00 8.42 11.71
C ILE A 77 -11.38 7.05 12.26
N LYS A 78 -11.02 5.96 11.56
CA LYS A 78 -11.28 4.59 12.05
C LYS A 78 -10.60 4.32 13.40
N ILE A 79 -9.35 4.76 13.59
CA ILE A 79 -8.64 4.60 14.86
C ILE A 79 -9.34 5.40 15.96
N GLU A 80 -9.79 6.61 15.67
CA GLU A 80 -10.50 7.47 16.63
C GLU A 80 -11.83 6.84 17.07
N ILE A 81 -12.64 6.36 16.13
CA ILE A 81 -13.88 5.63 16.43
C ILE A 81 -13.62 4.40 17.31
N ILE A 82 -12.56 3.65 17.00
CA ILE A 82 -12.18 2.48 17.81
C ILE A 82 -11.81 2.93 19.23
N LYS A 83 -10.98 3.96 19.37
CA LYS A 83 -10.58 4.49 20.70
C LYS A 83 -11.79 4.95 21.51
N GLU A 84 -12.69 5.73 20.91
CA GLU A 84 -13.91 6.20 21.56
C GLU A 84 -14.79 5.03 22.03
N TYR A 85 -14.92 3.98 21.22
CA TYR A 85 -15.62 2.76 21.62
C TYR A 85 -15.00 2.10 22.86
N PHE A 86 -13.67 1.98 22.90
CA PHE A 86 -12.95 1.42 24.04
C PHE A 86 -13.12 2.28 25.30
N ASP A 87 -13.01 3.61 25.17
CA ASP A 87 -13.23 4.56 26.26
C ASP A 87 -14.64 4.46 26.85
N ILE A 88 -15.68 4.35 26.00
CA ILE A 88 -17.08 4.16 26.43
C ILE A 88 -17.28 2.80 27.12
N SER A 89 -16.61 1.76 26.63
CA SER A 89 -16.75 0.40 27.16
C SER A 89 -16.06 0.18 28.52
N GLY A 90 -15.25 1.14 28.98
CA GLY A 90 -14.48 1.01 30.23
C GLY A 90 -13.34 0.00 30.16
N VAL A 91 -12.97 -0.45 28.96
CA VAL A 91 -11.88 -1.38 28.69
C VAL A 91 -10.70 -0.59 28.11
N ASN A 92 -9.50 -0.75 28.67
CA ASN A 92 -8.33 -0.05 28.19
C ASN A 92 -7.87 -0.61 26.83
N PHE A 93 -7.84 0.23 25.80
CA PHE A 93 -7.35 -0.12 24.47
C PHE A 93 -5.93 -0.70 24.52
N ASP A 94 -5.06 -0.16 25.37
CA ASP A 94 -3.66 -0.61 25.48
C ASP A 94 -3.53 -1.99 26.14
N GLU A 95 -4.49 -2.41 26.98
CA GLU A 95 -4.53 -3.77 27.55
C GLU A 95 -4.91 -4.82 26.49
N MET A 96 -5.63 -4.43 25.44
CA MET A 96 -6.02 -5.32 24.33
C MET A 96 -4.99 -5.36 23.19
N VAL A 97 -4.22 -4.30 23.00
CA VAL A 97 -3.14 -4.24 21.98
C VAL A 97 -1.81 -4.75 22.54
N GLY A 98 -1.67 -4.88 23.86
CA GLY A 98 -0.54 -5.50 24.54
C GLY A 98 -0.64 -7.03 24.61
N ASN A 99 -0.21 -7.72 23.56
CA ASN A 99 0.57 -8.97 23.58
C ASN A 99 0.68 -9.52 22.15
N GLU A 100 1.66 -9.01 21.39
CA GLU A 100 2.39 -9.74 20.33
C GLU A 100 3.74 -9.06 20.07
#